data_AF-A0A0E3GSJ3-F1
#
_entry.id   AF-A0A0E3GSJ3-F1
#
_cell.length_a   1.000
_cell.length_b   1.000
_cell.length_c   1.000
_cell.angle_alpha   90.00
_cell.angle_beta   90.00
_cell.angle_gamma   90.00
#
_symmetry.space_group_name_H-M   'P 1'
#
loop_
_entity.id
_entity.type
_entity.pdbx_description
1 polymer ?
#
loop_
_entity_poly.entity_id
_entity_poly.type
_entity_poly.pdbx_seq_one_letter_code
_entity_poly.pdbx_strand_id
1 'polypeptide(L)'
;MASLEMRGSFDLNTETIDNQVTKISPGNYALGHINKENNHFIVEYVGRADSDVNGKLKQHVGEKYKKFKYSYATSPKAAFQKECRDYHEFGENQKLDNKIHPDKSEDTFWKCPYCDICN
;
A
#
# COMPACT_ATOMS: atom_id res chain seq x y z
N MET A 1 -2.79 12.79 -13.34
CA MET A 1 -3.39 12.44 -12.02
C MET A 1 -2.59 11.29 -11.47
N ALA A 2 -2.29 11.28 -10.16
CA ALA A 2 -1.59 10.17 -9.52
C ALA A 2 -2.43 8.88 -9.68
N SER A 3 -1.76 7.76 -9.95
CA SER A 3 -2.40 6.46 -10.12
C SER A 3 -1.63 5.42 -9.32
N LEU A 4 -2.35 4.63 -8.53
CA LEU A 4 -1.74 3.56 -7.74
C LEU A 4 -1.24 2.40 -8.60
N GLU A 5 -1.73 2.22 -9.83
CA GLU A 5 -1.45 1.03 -10.65
C GLU A 5 -1.75 -0.30 -9.92
N MET A 6 -2.75 -0.28 -9.04
CA MET A 6 -3.18 -1.42 -8.23
C MET A 6 -4.57 -1.90 -8.63
N ARG A 7 -4.81 -3.21 -8.48
CA ARG A 7 -6.11 -3.84 -8.72
C ARG A 7 -7.02 -3.63 -7.51
N GLY A 8 -8.31 -3.41 -7.76
CA GLY A 8 -9.34 -3.47 -6.71
C GLY A 8 -10.05 -2.15 -6.41
N SER A 9 -10.20 -1.86 -5.12
CA SER A 9 -11.36 -1.28 -4.42
C SER A 9 -12.22 -2.37 -3.75
N PHE A 10 -11.57 -3.44 -3.29
CA PHE A 10 -12.20 -4.59 -2.63
C PHE A 10 -12.52 -4.27 -1.17
N ASP A 11 -13.44 -5.01 -0.56
CA ASP A 11 -13.71 -4.91 0.87
C ASP A 11 -12.53 -5.39 1.71
N LEU A 12 -12.15 -4.61 2.72
CA LEU A 12 -11.08 -4.98 3.65
C LEU A 12 -11.63 -5.94 4.71
N ASN A 13 -11.73 -7.22 4.34
CA ASN A 13 -12.05 -8.32 5.23
C ASN A 13 -11.25 -9.58 4.82
N THR A 14 -11.06 -10.49 5.77
CA THR A 14 -10.21 -11.69 5.60
C THR A 14 -10.61 -12.53 4.38
N GLU A 15 -11.91 -12.82 4.21
CA GLU A 15 -12.43 -13.63 3.10
C GLU A 15 -12.11 -13.00 1.74
N THR A 16 -12.35 -11.69 1.60
CA THR A 16 -12.10 -10.97 0.36
C THR A 16 -10.60 -10.89 0.06
N ILE A 17 -9.76 -10.69 1.08
CA ILE A 17 -8.30 -10.71 0.93
C ILE A 17 -7.85 -12.08 0.42
N ASP A 18 -8.34 -13.17 1.00
CA ASP A 18 -7.98 -14.54 0.57
C ASP A 18 -8.44 -14.86 -0.85
N ASN A 19 -9.62 -14.39 -1.23
CA ASN A 19 -10.16 -14.62 -2.57
C ASN A 19 -9.43 -13.80 -3.65
N GLN A 20 -8.96 -12.59 -3.32
CA GLN A 20 -8.32 -11.71 -4.31
C GLN A 20 -6.80 -11.85 -4.33
N VAL A 21 -6.16 -11.99 -3.18
CA VAL A 21 -4.71 -12.00 -3.00
C VAL A 21 -4.22 -13.42 -2.78
N THR A 22 -4.15 -14.17 -3.87
CA THR A 22 -3.95 -15.63 -3.84
C THR A 22 -2.50 -16.10 -3.86
N LYS A 23 -1.55 -15.20 -4.15
CA LYS A 23 -0.11 -15.51 -4.16
C LYS A 23 0.57 -14.99 -2.91
N ILE A 24 1.41 -15.83 -2.31
CA ILE A 24 2.45 -15.41 -1.37
C ILE A 24 3.54 -14.73 -2.20
N SER A 25 3.59 -13.41 -2.13
CA SER A 25 4.49 -12.58 -2.93
C SER A 25 4.70 -11.21 -2.27
N PRO A 26 5.88 -10.58 -2.46
CA PRO A 26 6.02 -9.15 -2.22
C PRO A 26 4.99 -8.36 -3.03
N GLY A 27 4.65 -7.18 -2.53
CA GLY A 27 3.68 -6.32 -3.19
C GLY A 27 3.40 -5.05 -2.42
N ASN A 28 2.47 -4.28 -2.97
CA ASN A 28 2.00 -3.03 -2.40
C ASN A 28 0.50 -3.09 -2.18
N TYR A 29 0.03 -2.29 -1.23
CA TYR A 29 -1.38 -2.11 -0.98
C TYR A 29 -1.69 -0.65 -0.67
N ALA A 30 -2.94 -0.27 -0.93
CA ALA A 30 -3.51 0.99 -0.50
C ALA A 30 -4.80 0.71 0.24
N LEU A 31 -5.01 1.38 1.37
CA LEU A 31 -6.20 1.30 2.20
C LEU A 31 -6.97 2.62 2.11
N GLY A 32 -8.28 2.53 2.24
CA GLY A 32 -9.12 3.70 2.15
C GLY A 32 -10.61 3.40 2.20
N HIS A 33 -11.39 4.26 1.54
CA HIS A 33 -12.84 4.10 1.38
C HIS A 33 -13.31 4.57 0.00
N ILE A 34 -14.56 4.25 -0.34
CA ILE A 34 -15.23 4.81 -1.51
C ILE A 34 -15.95 6.09 -1.08
N ASN A 35 -15.64 7.21 -1.73
CA ASN A 35 -16.46 8.40 -1.63
C ASN A 35 -17.83 8.14 -2.27
N LYS A 36 -18.90 8.32 -1.50
CA LYS A 36 -20.27 7.99 -1.92
C LYS A 36 -20.82 8.91 -3.02
N GLU A 37 -20.28 10.11 -3.18
CA GLU A 37 -20.77 11.10 -4.13
C GLU A 37 -20.27 10.83 -5.56
N ASN A 38 -19.00 10.42 -5.70
CA ASN A 38 -18.36 10.22 -7.01
C ASN A 38 -17.85 8.78 -7.24
N ASN A 39 -18.08 7.87 -6.28
CA ASN A 39 -17.63 6.48 -6.33
C ASN A 39 -16.11 6.31 -6.50
N HIS A 40 -15.32 7.33 -6.13
CA HIS A 40 -13.85 7.26 -6.20
C HIS A 40 -13.27 6.63 -4.94
N PHE A 41 -12.21 5.84 -5.13
CA PHE A 41 -11.40 5.33 -4.02
C PHE A 41 -10.54 6.47 -3.47
N ILE A 42 -10.79 6.85 -2.23
CA ILE A 42 -9.97 7.81 -1.48
C ILE A 42 -8.87 7.04 -0.79
N VAL A 43 -7.62 7.32 -1.16
CA VAL A 43 -6.44 6.71 -0.55
C VAL A 43 -6.19 7.39 0.80
N GLU A 44 -6.12 6.60 1.85
CA GLU A 44 -5.83 7.07 3.20
C GLU A 44 -4.50 6.52 3.71
N TYR A 45 -4.10 5.32 3.28
CA TYR A 45 -2.82 4.72 3.67
C TYR A 45 -2.24 3.93 2.50
N VAL A 46 -0.92 3.95 2.35
CA VAL A 46 -0.17 3.11 1.41
C VAL A 46 0.85 2.27 2.17
N GLY A 47 1.04 1.04 1.72
CA GLY A 47 1.94 0.11 2.38
C GLY A 47 2.58 -0.88 1.41
N ARG A 48 3.56 -1.62 1.91
CA ARG A 48 4.14 -2.77 1.23
C ARG A 48 4.21 -4.02 2.10
N ALA A 49 4.41 -5.14 1.44
CA ALA A 49 4.90 -6.37 2.05
C ALA A 49 6.12 -6.88 1.28
N ASP A 50 7.14 -7.35 2.00
CA ASP A 50 8.36 -7.90 1.41
C ASP A 50 8.22 -9.37 1.02
N SER A 51 7.21 -10.08 1.51
CA SER A 51 7.05 -11.53 1.25
C SER A 51 5.61 -11.96 1.04
N ASP A 52 4.67 -11.40 1.81
CA ASP A 52 3.27 -11.78 1.74
C ASP A 52 2.33 -10.58 1.91
N VAL A 53 1.86 -10.05 0.78
CA VAL A 53 0.89 -8.95 0.77
C VAL A 53 -0.49 -9.37 1.30
N ASN A 54 -0.86 -10.66 1.22
CA ASN A 54 -2.11 -11.16 1.82
C ASN A 54 -2.02 -11.07 3.35
N GLY A 55 -0.99 -11.68 3.93
CA GLY A 55 -0.75 -11.66 5.37
C GLY A 55 -0.64 -10.24 5.91
N LYS A 56 0.00 -9.32 5.17
CA LYS A 56 0.12 -7.92 5.58
C LYS A 56 -1.22 -7.16 5.55
N LEU A 57 -2.03 -7.34 4.51
CA LEU A 57 -3.37 -6.74 4.43
C LEU A 57 -4.28 -7.20 5.59
N LYS A 58 -4.19 -8.47 5.99
CA LYS A 58 -4.99 -9.01 7.09
C LYS A 58 -4.68 -8.35 8.44
N GLN A 59 -3.47 -7.82 8.64
CA GLN A 59 -3.12 -7.09 9.87
C GLN A 59 -3.93 -5.79 10.02
N HIS A 60 -4.45 -5.24 8.93
CA HIS A 60 -5.26 -4.02 8.94
C HIS A 60 -6.78 -4.29 9.04
N VAL A 61 -7.21 -5.55 9.05
CA VAL A 61 -8.62 -5.88 9.20
C VAL A 61 -9.10 -5.48 10.60
N GLY A 62 -10.21 -4.73 10.65
CA GLY A 62 -10.74 -4.18 11.90
C GLY A 62 -10.30 -2.76 12.21
N GLU A 63 -9.33 -2.21 11.46
CA GLU A 63 -9.00 -0.79 11.52
C GLU A 63 -10.10 0.08 10.86
N LYS A 64 -9.88 1.40 10.81
CA LYS A 64 -10.87 2.36 10.29
C LYS A 64 -11.17 2.18 8.80
N TYR A 65 -10.22 1.66 8.03
CA TYR A 65 -10.33 1.53 6.57
C TYR A 65 -11.41 0.51 6.17
N LYS A 66 -12.02 0.72 4.99
CA LYS A 66 -13.12 -0.12 4.51
C LYS A 66 -12.78 -0.88 3.24
N LYS A 67 -11.85 -0.34 2.45
CA LYS A 67 -11.50 -0.86 1.14
C LYS A 67 -10.00 -0.97 0.99
N PHE A 68 -9.58 -1.87 0.10
CA PHE A 68 -8.18 -1.98 -0.31
C PHE A 68 -8.00 -2.14 -1.82
N LYS A 69 -6.81 -1.74 -2.26
CA LYS A 69 -6.23 -2.07 -3.56
C LYS A 69 -4.88 -2.75 -3.33
N TYR A 70 -4.45 -3.59 -4.27
CA TYR A 70 -3.15 -4.24 -4.19
C TYR A 70 -2.50 -4.48 -5.55
N SER A 71 -1.19 -4.68 -5.54
CA SER A 71 -0.41 -5.17 -6.68
C SER A 71 0.71 -6.07 -6.18
N TYR A 72 1.05 -7.12 -6.94
CA TYR A 72 2.28 -7.87 -6.70
C TYR A 72 3.49 -7.11 -7.23
N ALA A 73 4.63 -7.29 -6.57
CA ALA A 73 5.91 -6.77 -7.01
C ALA A 73 6.82 -7.92 -7.43
N THR A 74 7.79 -7.62 -8.30
CA THR A 74 8.80 -8.60 -8.73
C THR A 74 9.87 -8.86 -7.66
N SER A 75 9.98 -7.96 -6.68
CA SER A 75 10.92 -8.06 -5.56
C SER A 75 10.49 -7.15 -4.40
N PRO A 76 10.98 -7.39 -3.19
CA PRO A 76 10.78 -6.47 -2.05
C PRO A 76 11.30 -5.06 -2.35
N LYS A 77 12.44 -4.95 -3.05
CA LYS A 77 13.00 -3.66 -3.48
C LYS A 77 12.04 -2.90 -4.40
N ALA A 78 11.44 -3.59 -5.38
CA ALA A 78 10.46 -2.97 -6.26
C ALA A 78 9.22 -2.53 -5.48
N ALA A 79 8.78 -3.31 -4.48
CA ALA A 79 7.69 -2.93 -3.60
C ALA A 79 8.03 -1.68 -2.78
N PHE A 80 9.22 -1.60 -2.20
CA PHE A 80 9.71 -0.40 -1.50
C PHE A 80 9.72 0.85 -2.39
N GLN A 81 10.32 0.76 -3.56
CA GLN A 81 10.40 1.90 -4.49
C GLN A 81 9.01 2.39 -4.91
N LYS A 82 8.07 1.46 -5.13
CA LYS A 82 6.68 1.78 -5.45
C LYS A 82 5.94 2.39 -4.25
N GLU A 83 6.15 1.89 -3.05
CA GLU A 83 5.55 2.47 -1.83
C GLU A 83 6.01 3.91 -1.62
N CYS A 84 7.31 4.19 -1.79
CA CYS A 84 7.84 5.56 -1.77
C CYS A 84 7.14 6.46 -2.78
N ARG A 85 7.03 6.01 -4.04
CA ARG A 85 6.30 6.75 -5.08
C ARG A 85 4.88 7.05 -4.64
N ASP A 86 4.14 6.03 -4.23
CA ASP A 86 2.73 6.16 -3.88
C ASP A 86 2.58 7.07 -2.65
N TYR A 87 3.50 7.02 -1.67
CA TYR A 87 3.51 7.92 -0.52
C TYR A 87 3.68 9.39 -0.96
N HIS A 88 4.67 9.69 -1.81
CA HIS A 88 4.93 11.05 -2.27
C HIS A 88 3.82 11.58 -3.20
N GLU A 89 3.34 10.78 -4.14
CA GLU A 89 2.31 11.20 -5.10
C GLU A 89 0.95 11.44 -4.45
N PHE A 90 0.63 10.74 -3.36
CA PHE A 90 -0.65 10.88 -2.65
C PHE A 90 -0.61 11.87 -1.47
N GLY A 91 0.48 12.64 -1.35
CA GLY A 91 0.55 13.80 -0.44
C GLY A 91 1.15 13.49 0.92
N GLU A 92 1.97 12.44 1.01
CA GLU A 92 2.83 12.16 2.16
C GLU A 92 2.02 12.10 3.48
N ASN A 93 2.66 12.42 4.61
CA ASN A 93 2.01 12.47 5.92
C ASN A 93 1.00 13.62 6.09
N GLN A 94 0.89 14.53 5.12
CA GLN A 94 -0.07 15.64 5.16
C GLN A 94 -1.47 15.19 4.76
N LYS A 95 -1.56 14.22 3.84
CA LYS A 95 -2.83 13.69 3.32
C LYS A 95 -3.06 12.22 3.64
N LEU A 96 -1.98 11.44 3.80
CA LEU A 96 -2.06 10.05 4.21
C LEU A 96 -1.95 9.91 5.73
N ASP A 97 -2.48 8.81 6.22
CA ASP A 97 -2.31 8.35 7.58
C ASP A 97 -0.91 7.79 7.84
N ASN A 98 -0.11 7.54 6.79
CA ASN A 98 1.32 7.22 6.90
C ASN A 98 2.05 8.33 7.66
N LYS A 99 2.34 8.11 8.96
CA LYS A 99 3.03 9.11 9.79
C LYS A 99 4.54 9.14 9.57
N ILE A 100 5.08 8.04 9.07
CA ILE A 100 6.50 7.85 8.82
C ILE A 100 6.65 7.52 7.33
N HIS A 101 7.70 8.06 6.72
CA HIS A 101 8.09 7.71 5.35
C HIS A 101 8.39 6.20 5.28
N PRO A 102 8.13 5.53 4.13
CA PRO A 102 8.51 4.14 3.95
C PRO A 102 9.98 3.88 4.28
N ASP A 103 10.26 3.05 5.28
CA ASP A 103 11.62 2.68 5.60
C ASP A 103 12.08 1.50 4.74
N LYS A 104 13.38 1.43 4.47
CA LYS A 104 14.00 0.30 3.78
C LYS A 104 14.01 -0.94 4.68
N SER A 105 14.05 -2.12 4.09
CA SER A 105 14.17 -3.34 4.89
C SER A 105 15.56 -3.40 5.56
N GLU A 106 15.65 -4.03 6.73
CA GLU A 106 16.89 -4.17 7.50
C GLU A 106 18.03 -4.74 6.62
N ASP A 107 19.25 -4.28 6.86
CA ASP A 107 20.47 -4.67 6.11
C ASP A 107 20.47 -4.39 4.60
N THR A 108 19.53 -3.59 4.10
CA THR A 108 19.53 -3.15 2.69
C THR A 108 20.14 -1.75 2.52
N PHE A 109 20.67 -1.49 1.31
CA PHE A 109 21.14 -0.16 0.87
C PHE A 109 20.16 0.51 -0.09
N TRP A 110 18.87 0.16 -0.02
CA TRP A 110 17.87 0.76 -0.91
C TRP A 110 17.68 2.22 -0.55
N LYS A 111 17.49 3.04 -1.58
CA LYS A 111 17.24 4.47 -1.46
C LYS A 111 15.87 4.79 -2.01
N CYS A 112 15.16 5.68 -1.32
CA CYS A 112 13.96 6.28 -1.87
C CYS A 112 14.34 7.02 -3.18
N PRO A 113 13.64 6.79 -4.30
CA PRO A 113 13.94 7.49 -5.55
C PRO A 113 13.40 8.93 -5.59
N TYR A 114 12.66 9.37 -4.57
CA TYR A 114 11.96 10.67 -4.54
C TYR A 114 12.48 11.63 -3.47
N CYS A 115 13.17 11.14 -2.44
CA CYS A 115 13.79 12.00 -1.42
C CYS A 115 15.02 11.33 -0.79
N ASP A 116 15.82 12.11 -0.07
CA ASP A 116 16.99 11.64 0.66
C ASP A 116 16.68 11.14 2.09
N ILE A 117 15.40 11.17 2.49
CA ILE A 117 14.97 10.73 3.83
C ILE A 117 14.69 9.23 3.79
N CYS A 118 15.51 8.45 4.48
CA CYS A 118 15.22 7.07 4.86
C CYS A 118 15.32 7.02 6.39
N ASN A 119 14.18 7.07 7.06
CA ASN A 119 14.08 7.12 8.53
C ASN A 119 13.29 5.93 9.04
#